data_AF-A0A1F3TBP6-F1
#
_entry.id   AF-A0A1F3TBP6-F1
#
_cell.length_a   1.000
_cell.length_b   1.000
_cell.length_c   1.000
_cell.angle_alpha   90.00
_cell.angle_beta   90.00
_cell.angle_gamma   90.00
#
_symmetry.space_group_name_H-M   'P 1'
#
loop_
_entity.id
_entity.type
_entity.pdbx_description
1 polymer ?
#
loop_
_entity_poly.entity_id
_entity_poly.type
_entity_poly.pdbx_seq_one_letter_code
_entity_poly.pdbx_strand_id
1 'polypeptide(L)'
;MDTRPVTYMKFFTALVVGLSLLPGCGSSGDDPITASEMATATVSGAVQGSSAGVITGEPVRIPKSVWEQLHPIQTAYAANTCPSPQTAIADLNCSVDSSGKVLTLVYHDCNFGNNSAVWNGSEILASNAAVSCGESPSKENGATLQRTFTPGTTRTVGNSVHVASLDTSEPSGYETPVSGGSLLTYGAEGSFNLKINGVHVLSQKIFRGNGNEGRIQTEADHTVSTIGNNMEVVAVNGTRVVNGTVQVQHNLEKYTGTSVFSDVVYSNTKGCCLPESGTVTTTFTGSRTGTEALTFSGTECGSANLKDQKGALKDLILTRCF
;
A
#
# COMPACT_ATOMS: atom_id res chain seq x y z
N MET A 1 30.25 -87.16 -2.02
CA MET A 1 30.78 -85.83 -2.40
C MET A 1 29.57 -84.96 -2.62
N ASP A 2 29.19 -84.23 -1.57
CA ASP A 2 27.94 -83.47 -1.49
C ASP A 2 28.31 -82.06 -1.04
N THR A 3 28.32 -81.15 -2.01
CA THR A 3 28.84 -79.78 -1.87
C THR A 3 27.72 -78.85 -1.44
N ARG A 4 27.71 -78.46 -0.16
CA ARG A 4 26.86 -77.37 0.35
C ARG A 4 27.44 -76.01 -0.07
N PRO A 5 26.64 -75.07 -0.59
CA PRO A 5 27.10 -73.70 -0.80
C PRO A 5 27.06 -72.91 0.52
N VAL A 6 28.18 -72.31 0.89
CA VAL A 6 28.29 -71.31 1.96
C VAL A 6 28.00 -69.95 1.35
N THR A 7 26.84 -69.38 1.66
CA THR A 7 26.46 -68.03 1.23
C THR A 7 27.04 -67.00 2.21
N TYR A 8 28.12 -66.32 1.81
CA TYR A 8 28.63 -65.15 2.51
C TYR A 8 27.76 -63.92 2.20
N MET A 9 26.93 -63.50 3.15
CA MET A 9 26.17 -62.26 3.08
C MET A 9 27.09 -61.10 3.48
N LYS A 10 27.55 -60.33 2.49
CA LYS A 10 28.30 -59.08 2.70
C LYS A 10 27.33 -58.00 3.20
N PHE A 11 27.48 -57.56 4.45
CA PHE A 11 26.86 -56.33 4.93
C PHE A 11 27.54 -55.13 4.28
N PHE A 12 26.86 -54.50 3.31
CA PHE A 12 27.20 -53.15 2.86
C PHE A 12 26.58 -52.16 3.86
N THR A 13 27.40 -51.62 4.75
CA THR A 13 27.04 -50.45 5.55
C THR A 13 27.12 -49.23 4.64
N ALA A 14 25.99 -48.83 4.05
CA ALA A 14 25.87 -47.56 3.36
C ALA A 14 25.82 -46.43 4.40
N LEU A 15 26.96 -45.76 4.58
CA LEU A 15 27.05 -44.51 5.32
C LEU A 15 26.36 -43.41 4.50
N VAL A 16 25.08 -43.16 4.76
CA VAL A 16 24.36 -42.00 4.23
C VAL A 16 24.80 -40.77 5.01
N VAL A 17 25.91 -40.16 4.58
CA VAL A 17 26.23 -38.76 4.88
C VAL A 17 25.70 -37.97 3.70
N GLY A 18 24.51 -37.39 3.87
CA GLY A 18 23.80 -36.68 2.82
C GLY A 18 23.13 -35.42 3.36
N LEU A 19 23.91 -34.34 3.36
CA LEU A 19 23.51 -32.94 3.20
C LEU A 19 22.33 -32.43 4.04
N SER A 20 22.69 -31.68 5.07
CA SER A 20 22.15 -30.33 5.34
C SER A 20 20.64 -30.18 5.28
N LEU A 21 19.99 -30.46 6.41
CA LEU A 21 18.88 -29.65 6.90
C LEU A 21 19.40 -28.21 7.10
N LEU A 22 19.60 -27.47 6.01
CA LEU A 22 19.57 -26.02 6.10
C LEU A 22 18.16 -25.72 6.62
N PRO A 23 18.00 -25.04 7.78
CA PRO A 23 16.70 -24.51 8.14
C PRO A 23 16.25 -23.67 6.95
N GLY A 24 15.24 -24.18 6.25
CA GLY A 24 14.64 -23.47 5.13
C GLY A 24 14.33 -22.06 5.57
N CYS A 25 14.54 -21.09 4.69
CA CYS A 25 13.94 -19.77 4.83
C CYS A 25 12.48 -20.02 5.19
N GLY A 26 12.13 -19.82 6.46
CA GLY A 26 10.75 -19.92 6.91
C GLY A 26 10.00 -18.92 6.07
N SER A 27 9.09 -19.40 5.21
CA SER A 27 8.10 -18.53 4.63
C SER A 27 7.42 -17.85 5.81
N SER A 28 7.62 -16.55 5.98
CA SER A 28 6.75 -15.77 6.85
C SER A 28 5.34 -16.09 6.39
N GLY A 29 4.47 -16.57 7.29
CA GLY A 29 3.08 -16.91 6.96
C GLY A 29 2.22 -15.70 6.53
N ASP A 30 2.86 -14.57 6.25
CA ASP A 30 2.26 -13.36 5.72
C ASP A 30 2.36 -13.45 4.19
N ASP A 31 1.21 -13.58 3.51
CA ASP A 31 1.16 -13.54 2.05
C ASP A 31 1.77 -12.19 1.57
N PRO A 32 2.68 -12.19 0.58
CA PRO A 32 3.31 -10.98 0.09
C PRO A 32 2.26 -10.03 -0.49
N ILE A 33 2.44 -8.73 -0.29
CA ILE A 33 1.53 -7.68 -0.81
C ILE A 33 1.41 -7.84 -2.33
N THR A 34 0.20 -8.09 -2.82
CA THR A 34 -0.04 -8.26 -4.25
C THR A 34 -0.03 -6.92 -4.98
N ALA A 35 0.13 -6.96 -6.31
CA ALA A 35 0.02 -5.76 -7.13
C ALA A 35 -1.38 -5.13 -7.08
N SER A 36 -2.45 -5.92 -6.95
CA SER A 36 -3.81 -5.40 -6.82
C SER A 36 -4.03 -4.69 -5.48
N GLU A 37 -3.49 -5.24 -4.38
CA GLU A 37 -3.49 -4.59 -3.06
C GLU A 37 -2.71 -3.27 -3.09
N MET A 38 -1.50 -3.27 -3.68
CA MET A 38 -0.67 -2.07 -3.78
C MET A 38 -1.33 -0.99 -4.63
N ALA A 39 -1.85 -1.37 -5.80
CA ALA A 39 -2.62 -0.47 -6.67
C ALA A 39 -3.80 0.16 -5.90
N THR A 40 -4.57 -0.67 -5.21
CA THR A 40 -5.74 -0.21 -4.44
C THR A 40 -5.31 0.72 -3.32
N ALA A 41 -4.25 0.39 -2.58
CA ALA A 41 -3.77 1.20 -1.47
C ALA A 41 -3.31 2.59 -1.90
N THR A 42 -2.53 2.68 -2.99
CA THR A 42 -2.06 3.97 -3.53
C THR A 42 -3.20 4.81 -4.11
N VAL A 43 -4.12 4.21 -4.88
CA VAL A 43 -5.29 4.93 -5.42
C VAL A 43 -6.18 5.41 -4.28
N SER A 44 -6.38 4.58 -3.25
CA SER A 44 -7.22 4.92 -2.10
C SER A 44 -6.71 6.17 -1.37
N GLY A 45 -5.42 6.28 -1.06
CA GLY A 45 -4.95 7.45 -0.33
C GLY A 45 -4.80 8.70 -1.19
N ALA A 46 -4.59 8.55 -2.50
CA ALA A 46 -4.72 9.67 -3.44
C ALA A 46 -6.16 10.21 -3.53
N VAL A 47 -7.16 9.31 -3.65
CA VAL A 47 -8.58 9.67 -3.73
C VAL A 47 -9.06 10.30 -2.42
N GLN A 48 -8.68 9.72 -1.28
CA GLN A 48 -9.11 10.20 0.03
C GLN A 48 -8.36 11.45 0.49
N GLY A 49 -7.11 11.61 0.07
CA GLY A 49 -6.32 12.81 0.25
C GLY A 49 -6.91 14.07 -0.38
N SER A 50 -7.83 13.90 -1.35
CA SER A 50 -8.62 15.01 -1.91
C SER A 50 -9.72 15.52 -0.98
N SER A 51 -10.06 14.81 0.11
CA SER A 51 -11.12 15.22 1.05
C SER A 51 -10.59 16.31 1.97
N ALA A 52 -11.36 17.38 2.17
CA ALA A 52 -11.08 18.39 3.20
C ALA A 52 -11.70 17.95 4.54
N GLY A 53 -11.84 16.63 4.70
CA GLY A 53 -12.54 16.00 5.79
C GLY A 53 -11.54 15.21 6.59
N VAL A 54 -11.40 15.56 7.86
CA VAL A 54 -10.89 14.64 8.87
C VAL A 54 -11.66 13.33 8.69
N ILE A 55 -10.96 12.26 8.33
CA ILE A 55 -11.53 10.92 8.41
C ILE A 55 -11.70 10.64 9.91
N THR A 56 -12.85 11.06 10.47
CA THR A 56 -13.21 10.83 11.88
C THR A 56 -13.87 9.46 12.05
N GLY A 57 -13.47 8.47 11.26
CA GLY A 57 -14.00 7.12 11.41
C GLY A 57 -13.54 6.53 12.74
N GLU A 58 -14.43 5.90 13.51
CA GLU A 58 -13.96 4.97 14.53
C GLU A 58 -13.11 3.88 13.85
N PRO A 59 -12.04 3.37 14.47
CA PRO A 59 -11.31 2.24 13.92
C PRO A 59 -12.30 1.11 13.63
N VAL A 60 -12.39 0.68 12.37
CA VAL A 60 -13.20 -0.49 11.99
C VAL A 60 -12.72 -1.64 12.86
N ARG A 61 -13.56 -2.05 13.82
CA ARG A 61 -13.30 -3.22 14.65
C ARG A 61 -13.45 -4.44 13.75
N ILE A 62 -12.37 -4.84 13.09
CA ILE A 62 -12.30 -6.14 12.44
C ILE A 62 -12.60 -7.17 13.54
N PRO A 63 -13.66 -7.99 13.43
CA PRO A 63 -13.93 -9.04 14.39
C PRO A 63 -12.75 -10.02 14.35
N LYS A 64 -11.85 -9.88 15.33
CA LYS A 64 -10.62 -10.65 15.43
C LYS A 64 -10.94 -12.14 15.32
N SER A 65 -10.53 -12.77 14.23
CA SER A 65 -10.54 -14.23 14.19
C SER A 65 -9.54 -14.77 15.22
N VAL A 66 -9.78 -15.97 15.74
CA VAL A 66 -8.86 -16.63 16.71
C VAL A 66 -7.44 -16.78 16.11
N TRP A 67 -7.33 -16.83 14.78
CA TRP A 67 -6.05 -16.90 14.06
C TRP A 67 -5.29 -15.55 14.01
N GLU A 68 -6.00 -14.42 13.95
CA GLU A 68 -5.40 -13.07 14.03
C GLU A 68 -4.91 -12.73 15.44
N GLN A 69 -5.44 -13.37 16.49
CA GLN A 69 -4.92 -13.24 17.86
C GLN A 69 -3.56 -13.92 18.05
N LEU A 70 -3.22 -14.90 17.20
CA LEU A 70 -1.95 -15.62 17.25
C LEU A 70 -0.85 -14.99 16.38
N HIS A 71 -1.21 -14.03 15.50
CA HIS A 71 -0.29 -13.29 14.63
C HIS A 71 -0.56 -11.78 14.75
N PRO A 72 -0.05 -11.09 15.80
CA PRO A 72 -0.52 -9.77 16.20
C PRO A 72 -0.11 -8.59 15.29
N ILE A 73 0.18 -8.78 14.01
CA ILE A 73 0.50 -7.66 13.12
C ILE A 73 -0.20 -7.78 11.76
N GLN A 74 -1.40 -7.22 11.68
CA GLN A 74 -1.98 -6.72 10.42
C GLN A 74 -2.40 -5.26 10.64
N THR A 75 -1.85 -4.32 9.85
CA THR A 75 -2.55 -3.17 9.20
C THR A 75 -1.59 -2.07 8.72
N ALA A 76 -1.77 -1.56 7.50
CA ALA A 76 -1.18 -0.27 7.07
C ALA A 76 -2.24 0.79 6.71
N TYR A 77 -3.11 1.13 7.66
CA TYR A 77 -4.16 2.15 7.47
C TYR A 77 -3.58 3.57 7.35
N ALA A 78 -4.06 4.39 6.40
CA ALA A 78 -4.00 5.87 6.45
C ALA A 78 -5.40 6.46 6.18
N ALA A 79 -5.99 7.30 7.03
CA ALA A 79 -5.55 7.83 8.32
C ALA A 79 -6.77 8.14 9.22
N ASN A 80 -6.57 8.16 10.55
CA ASN A 80 -7.39 8.98 11.46
C ASN A 80 -6.55 10.06 12.21
N THR A 81 -5.27 10.27 11.82
CA THR A 81 -4.70 11.47 11.13
C THR A 81 -3.14 11.39 11.15
N CYS A 82 -2.39 12.51 11.14
CA CYS A 82 -1.47 13.06 10.09
C CYS A 82 -1.39 12.29 8.77
N PRO A 83 -1.28 12.94 7.60
CA PRO A 83 -1.15 14.39 7.37
C PRO A 83 -2.39 15.13 6.90
N SER A 84 -2.57 16.35 7.40
CA SER A 84 -3.54 17.30 6.86
C SER A 84 -3.01 18.71 7.09
N PRO A 85 -3.21 19.65 6.15
CA PRO A 85 -2.98 21.06 6.42
C PRO A 85 -3.97 21.62 7.45
N GLN A 86 -5.11 20.96 7.71
CA GLN A 86 -6.25 21.55 8.45
C GLN A 86 -6.14 21.57 9.97
N THR A 87 -5.17 20.88 10.57
CA THR A 87 -5.07 20.78 12.03
C THR A 87 -3.67 21.14 12.49
N ALA A 88 -3.58 22.16 13.35
CA ALA A 88 -2.40 22.39 14.18
C ALA A 88 -2.28 21.21 15.16
N ILE A 89 -1.54 20.18 14.75
CA ILE A 89 -1.18 19.07 15.61
C ILE A 89 0.20 19.40 16.19
N ALA A 90 0.44 19.07 17.46
CA ALA A 90 1.78 19.13 18.02
C ALA A 90 2.73 18.35 17.08
N ASP A 91 3.90 18.92 16.79
CA ASP A 91 4.95 18.30 15.97
C ASP A 91 4.69 18.23 14.44
N LEU A 92 3.63 18.89 13.95
CA LEU A 92 3.45 19.19 12.51
C LEU A 92 3.99 20.60 12.20
N ASN A 93 5.06 20.66 11.42
CA ASN A 93 5.56 21.92 10.88
C ASN A 93 4.96 22.15 9.49
N CYS A 94 4.16 23.21 9.35
CA CYS A 94 3.60 23.62 8.07
C CYS A 94 4.23 24.93 7.61
N SER A 95 4.65 25.00 6.35
CA SER A 95 5.14 26.22 5.72
C SER A 95 4.54 26.41 4.32
N VAL A 96 4.39 27.66 3.91
CA VAL A 96 3.96 28.03 2.56
C VAL A 96 5.06 28.85 1.92
N ASP A 97 5.35 28.59 0.66
CA ASP A 97 6.36 29.32 -0.09
C ASP A 97 5.95 30.77 -0.39
N SER A 98 6.88 31.57 -0.93
CA SER A 98 6.60 32.98 -1.24
C SER A 98 5.58 33.18 -2.35
N SER A 99 5.31 32.16 -3.17
CA SER A 99 4.29 32.22 -4.21
C SER A 99 2.88 31.96 -3.67
N GLY A 100 2.75 31.39 -2.47
CA GLY A 100 1.46 30.99 -1.91
C GLY A 100 0.84 29.79 -2.63
N LYS A 101 1.65 28.99 -3.32
CA LYS A 101 1.22 27.88 -4.19
C LYS A 101 1.82 26.53 -3.78
N VAL A 102 2.85 26.53 -2.95
CA VAL A 102 3.47 25.31 -2.45
C VAL A 102 3.40 25.31 -0.93
N LEU A 103 2.81 24.26 -0.38
CA LEU A 103 2.70 24.01 1.04
C LEU A 103 3.51 22.76 1.39
N THR A 104 4.41 22.90 2.36
CA THR A 104 5.24 21.81 2.87
C THR A 104 4.78 21.43 4.26
N LEU A 105 4.50 20.15 4.45
CA LEU A 105 4.16 19.53 5.73
C LEU A 105 5.32 18.66 6.16
N VAL A 106 5.93 18.96 7.31
CA VAL A 106 7.00 18.15 7.90
C VAL A 106 6.49 17.47 9.16
N TYR A 107 6.69 16.16 9.21
CA TYR A 107 6.23 15.26 10.26
C TYR A 107 7.40 14.89 11.17
N HIS A 108 7.26 15.15 12.46
CA HIS A 108 8.16 14.66 13.49
C HIS A 108 7.36 13.82 14.48
N ASP A 109 7.60 12.51 14.45
CA ASP A 109 6.94 11.54 15.32
C ASP A 109 5.39 11.66 15.36
N CYS A 110 4.78 11.95 14.21
CA CYS A 110 3.35 12.19 14.13
C CYS A 110 2.58 10.89 14.42
N ASN A 111 1.98 10.79 15.61
CA ASN A 111 1.31 9.59 16.13
C ASN A 111 -0.19 9.83 16.35
N PHE A 112 -1.05 8.92 15.90
CA PHE A 112 -2.52 9.06 15.97
C PHE A 112 -3.23 7.81 16.43
N GLY A 113 -4.15 8.03 17.38
CA GLY A 113 -5.20 7.08 17.71
C GLY A 113 -4.75 5.85 18.51
N ASN A 114 -3.84 5.99 19.49
CA ASN A 114 -3.32 4.91 20.36
C ASN A 114 -2.72 3.68 19.64
N ASN A 115 -2.70 3.70 18.31
CA ASN A 115 -2.09 2.72 17.46
C ASN A 115 -0.62 3.12 17.42
N SER A 116 0.32 2.21 17.70
CA SER A 116 1.77 2.46 17.77
C SER A 116 2.43 2.84 16.43
N ALA A 117 1.69 3.55 15.57
CA ALA A 117 2.06 4.00 14.26
C ALA A 117 2.59 5.43 14.30
N VAL A 118 3.80 5.64 13.79
CA VAL A 118 4.48 6.94 13.83
C VAL A 118 4.91 7.33 12.42
N TRP A 119 4.45 8.51 11.98
CA TRP A 119 4.87 9.13 10.72
C TRP A 119 6.04 10.07 10.93
N ASN A 120 7.01 9.99 10.03
CA ASN A 120 8.19 10.86 9.97
C ASN A 120 8.46 11.24 8.51
N GLY A 121 8.99 12.44 8.26
CA GLY A 121 9.40 12.89 6.92
C GLY A 121 8.66 14.14 6.45
N SER A 122 8.42 14.28 5.14
CA SER A 122 7.68 15.45 4.64
C SER A 122 6.88 15.19 3.37
N GLU A 123 5.80 15.95 3.25
CA GLU A 123 4.94 16.01 2.09
C GLU A 123 4.92 17.43 1.53
N ILE A 124 4.89 17.54 0.22
CA ILE A 124 4.78 18.78 -0.50
C ILE A 124 3.47 18.76 -1.28
N LEU A 125 2.65 19.78 -1.08
CA LEU A 125 1.41 20.04 -1.77
C LEU A 125 1.58 21.26 -2.67
N ALA A 126 1.73 21.04 -3.97
CA ALA A 126 1.83 22.10 -4.98
C ALA A 126 0.50 22.28 -5.70
N SER A 127 -0.01 23.51 -5.78
CA SER A 127 -1.29 23.83 -6.42
C SER A 127 -1.16 25.02 -7.35
N ASN A 128 -1.97 25.09 -8.40
CA ASN A 128 -2.16 26.34 -9.15
C ASN A 128 -3.07 27.34 -8.40
N ALA A 129 -3.81 26.89 -7.40
CA ALA A 129 -4.64 27.70 -6.51
C ALA A 129 -3.87 28.09 -5.25
N ALA A 130 -4.38 29.06 -4.48
CA ALA A 130 -3.74 29.47 -3.23
C ALA A 130 -3.79 28.32 -2.21
N VAL A 131 -2.71 28.18 -1.43
CA VAL A 131 -2.60 27.22 -0.33
C VAL A 131 -2.21 27.95 0.96
N SER A 132 -2.63 27.40 2.09
CA SER A 132 -2.42 27.96 3.41
C SER A 132 -2.30 26.83 4.44
N CYS A 133 -1.50 27.07 5.48
CA CYS A 133 -1.51 26.22 6.65
C CYS A 133 -2.84 26.43 7.40
N GLY A 134 -3.46 25.35 7.85
CA GLY A 134 -4.78 25.37 8.51
C GLY A 134 -5.95 25.11 7.57
N GLU A 135 -5.75 25.10 6.25
CA GLU A 135 -6.84 24.95 5.28
C GLU A 135 -6.49 23.92 4.21
N SER A 136 -7.51 23.22 3.71
CA SER A 136 -7.29 22.37 2.53
C SER A 136 -7.09 23.23 1.28
N PRO A 137 -6.19 22.82 0.36
CA PRO A 137 -6.08 23.47 -0.93
C PRO A 137 -7.42 23.59 -1.65
N SER A 138 -7.59 24.68 -2.41
CA SER A 138 -8.81 24.91 -3.20
C SER A 138 -9.09 23.74 -4.15
N LYS A 139 -10.39 23.44 -4.28
CA LYS A 139 -10.92 22.40 -5.20
C LYS A 139 -11.83 23.02 -6.26
N GLU A 140 -11.61 24.30 -6.56
CA GLU A 140 -12.31 24.96 -7.65
C GLU A 140 -12.07 24.24 -8.98
N ASN A 141 -13.03 24.34 -9.89
CA ASN A 141 -12.93 23.73 -11.20
C ASN A 141 -11.70 24.25 -11.96
N GLY A 142 -10.84 23.34 -12.41
CA GLY A 142 -9.55 23.63 -13.04
C GLY A 142 -8.37 23.77 -12.07
N ALA A 143 -8.62 23.75 -10.75
CA ALA A 143 -7.54 23.73 -9.77
C ALA A 143 -6.76 22.41 -9.85
N THR A 144 -5.46 22.47 -9.64
CA THR A 144 -4.59 21.29 -9.56
C THR A 144 -4.03 21.16 -8.15
N LEU A 145 -3.78 19.92 -7.74
CA LEU A 145 -3.08 19.61 -6.50
C LEU A 145 -2.13 18.44 -6.76
N GLN A 146 -0.84 18.71 -6.72
CA GLN A 146 0.20 17.70 -6.76
C GLN A 146 0.70 17.41 -5.36
N ARG A 147 0.68 16.13 -4.98
CA ARG A 147 1.22 15.62 -3.73
C ARG A 147 2.48 14.82 -4.01
N THR A 148 3.57 15.21 -3.36
CA THR A 148 4.84 14.48 -3.35
C THR A 148 5.33 14.23 -1.93
N PHE A 149 5.92 13.07 -1.70
CA PHE A 149 6.68 12.72 -0.51
C PHE A 149 8.17 12.80 -0.79
N THR A 150 8.91 13.40 0.15
CA THR A 150 10.37 13.50 0.08
C THR A 150 11.02 12.20 0.56
N PRO A 151 12.31 11.96 0.23
CA PRO A 151 13.04 10.82 0.76
C PRO A 151 13.02 10.81 2.29
N GLY A 152 12.92 9.62 2.87
CA GLY A 152 12.82 9.45 4.32
C GLY A 152 11.41 9.61 4.90
N THR A 153 10.40 9.81 4.05
CA THR A 153 9.01 9.75 4.51
C THR A 153 8.62 8.32 4.85
N THR A 154 8.36 8.08 6.12
CA THR A 154 8.14 6.74 6.67
C THR A 154 6.95 6.72 7.62
N ARG A 155 6.32 5.54 7.67
CA ARG A 155 5.38 5.13 8.70
C ARG A 155 5.92 3.89 9.38
N THR A 156 6.15 3.97 10.68
CA THR A 156 6.61 2.82 11.48
C THR A 156 5.47 2.29 12.33
N VAL A 157 5.34 0.98 12.52
CA VAL A 157 4.29 0.34 13.35
C VAL A 157 4.93 -0.67 14.31
N GLY A 158 4.33 -0.82 15.50
CA GLY A 158 4.67 -1.90 16.43
C GLY A 158 6.05 -1.73 17.03
N ASN A 159 6.37 -0.54 17.55
CA ASN A 159 7.72 -0.16 17.99
C ASN A 159 8.76 -0.28 16.86
N SER A 160 8.40 0.19 15.66
CA SER A 160 9.25 0.16 14.46
C SER A 160 9.64 -1.23 13.97
N VAL A 161 8.79 -2.23 14.17
CA VAL A 161 8.99 -3.57 13.60
C VAL A 161 8.61 -3.59 12.12
N HIS A 162 7.59 -2.84 11.71
CA HIS A 162 7.26 -2.67 10.30
C HIS A 162 7.43 -1.21 9.90
N VAL A 163 8.12 -0.97 8.80
CA VAL A 163 8.40 0.36 8.26
C VAL A 163 7.95 0.39 6.82
N ALA A 164 6.97 1.23 6.51
CA ALA A 164 6.62 1.58 5.14
C ALA A 164 7.26 2.93 4.82
N SER A 165 7.97 3.05 3.70
CA SER A 165 8.45 4.32 3.19
C SER A 165 7.75 4.67 1.88
N LEU A 166 7.46 5.96 1.74
CA LEU A 166 6.90 6.55 0.54
C LEU A 166 7.93 7.53 -0.02
N ASP A 167 8.30 7.38 -1.29
CA ASP A 167 9.14 8.33 -1.99
C ASP A 167 8.53 8.63 -3.36
N THR A 168 8.52 9.91 -3.73
CA THR A 168 8.02 10.36 -5.02
C THR A 168 8.97 11.33 -5.70
N SER A 169 10.13 11.56 -5.12
CA SER A 169 11.14 12.48 -5.64
C SER A 169 12.14 11.73 -6.53
N GLU A 170 12.56 10.53 -6.10
CA GLU A 170 13.50 9.70 -6.83
C GLU A 170 12.78 8.71 -7.77
N PRO A 171 13.17 8.62 -9.06
CA PRO A 171 12.62 7.61 -9.97
C PRO A 171 12.87 6.18 -9.46
N SER A 172 11.81 5.36 -9.43
CA SER A 172 11.87 3.93 -9.10
C SER A 172 11.09 3.11 -10.12
N GLY A 173 11.33 1.79 -10.19
CA GLY A 173 10.72 0.90 -11.18
C GLY A 173 11.76 0.03 -11.86
N TYR A 174 11.62 -1.30 -11.82
CA TYR A 174 12.59 -2.20 -12.42
C TYR A 174 12.63 -2.11 -13.96
N GLU A 175 11.51 -1.75 -14.59
CA GLU A 175 11.37 -1.69 -16.04
C GLU A 175 11.29 -0.25 -16.54
N THR A 176 10.39 0.55 -15.95
CA THR A 176 10.20 1.96 -16.30
C THR A 176 10.31 2.83 -15.04
N PRO A 177 11.48 3.46 -14.80
CA PRO A 177 11.66 4.35 -13.67
C PRO A 177 10.74 5.58 -13.73
N VAL A 178 9.96 5.82 -12.68
CA VAL A 178 9.00 6.93 -12.60
C VAL A 178 8.99 7.56 -11.20
N SER A 179 8.66 8.85 -11.14
CA SER A 179 8.48 9.63 -9.91
C SER A 179 7.52 10.81 -10.17
N GLY A 180 7.24 11.61 -9.14
CA GLY A 180 6.42 12.83 -9.23
C GLY A 180 5.08 12.75 -8.49
N GLY A 181 4.82 11.67 -7.77
CA GLY A 181 3.70 11.56 -6.83
C GLY A 181 2.35 11.49 -7.50
N SER A 182 1.32 12.07 -6.86
CA SER A 182 -0.04 12.12 -7.41
C SER A 182 -0.43 13.54 -7.80
N LEU A 183 -1.13 13.69 -8.92
CA LEU A 183 -1.67 14.94 -9.42
C LEU A 183 -3.17 14.81 -9.56
N LEU A 184 -3.90 15.68 -8.86
CA LEU A 184 -5.33 15.83 -8.95
C LEU A 184 -5.63 17.05 -9.80
N THR A 185 -6.58 16.92 -10.73
CA THR A 185 -7.13 18.05 -11.50
C THR A 185 -8.63 18.11 -11.24
N TYR A 186 -9.06 19.10 -10.45
CA TYR A 186 -10.44 19.25 -10.03
C TYR A 186 -11.33 19.68 -11.19
N GLY A 187 -12.47 19.00 -11.33
CA GLY A 187 -13.54 19.30 -12.26
C GLY A 187 -14.73 19.94 -11.55
N ALA A 188 -15.88 19.93 -12.22
CA ALA A 188 -17.14 20.37 -11.63
C ALA A 188 -17.65 19.37 -10.56
N GLU A 189 -18.47 19.86 -9.63
CA GLU A 189 -19.23 19.04 -8.67
C GLU A 189 -18.38 18.10 -7.80
N GLY A 190 -17.10 18.44 -7.58
CA GLY A 190 -16.18 17.65 -6.76
C GLY A 190 -15.58 16.44 -7.47
N SER A 191 -15.90 16.23 -8.75
CA SER A 191 -15.21 15.26 -9.60
C SER A 191 -13.79 15.71 -9.90
N PHE A 192 -12.88 14.80 -10.17
CA PHE A 192 -11.50 15.13 -10.53
C PHE A 192 -10.84 14.03 -11.36
N ASN A 193 -9.80 14.41 -12.11
CA ASN A 193 -8.89 13.46 -12.72
C ASN A 193 -7.71 13.21 -11.78
N LEU A 194 -7.38 11.94 -11.57
CA LEU A 194 -6.21 11.50 -10.81
C LEU A 194 -5.16 10.95 -11.77
N LYS A 195 -3.93 11.46 -11.66
CA LYS A 195 -2.75 10.90 -12.31
C LYS A 195 -1.70 10.58 -11.26
N ILE A 196 -1.24 9.33 -11.23
CA ILE A 196 -0.10 8.92 -10.43
C ILE A 196 1.12 8.98 -11.34
N ASN A 197 1.93 10.02 -11.20
CA ASN A 197 3.15 10.18 -12.00
C ASN A 197 4.22 9.16 -11.60
N GLY A 198 4.31 8.83 -10.30
CA GLY A 198 5.19 7.79 -9.78
C GLY A 198 5.28 7.84 -8.25
N VAL A 199 5.00 6.72 -7.60
CA VAL A 199 5.13 6.53 -6.15
C VAL A 199 5.92 5.27 -5.88
N HIS A 200 7.06 5.41 -5.20
CA HIS A 200 7.84 4.30 -4.65
C HIS A 200 7.29 3.93 -3.27
N VAL A 201 6.92 2.67 -3.09
CA VAL A 201 6.47 2.12 -1.81
C VAL A 201 7.39 0.97 -1.43
N LEU A 202 8.12 1.14 -0.34
CA LEU A 202 9.00 0.12 0.23
C LEU A 202 8.47 -0.25 1.62
N SER A 203 8.19 -1.53 1.84
CA SER A 203 7.79 -2.09 3.15
C SER A 203 8.91 -2.98 3.66
N GLN A 204 9.32 -2.77 4.90
CA GLN A 204 10.39 -3.50 5.56
C GLN A 204 9.97 -3.96 6.95
N LYS A 205 10.44 -5.15 7.31
CA LYS A 205 10.36 -5.71 8.66
C LYS A 205 11.73 -5.64 9.34
N ILE A 206 11.79 -4.97 10.48
CA ILE A 206 12.96 -4.87 11.34
C ILE A 206 12.79 -5.85 12.50
N PHE A 207 13.66 -6.85 12.57
CA PHE A 207 13.62 -7.86 13.62
C PHE A 207 14.23 -7.32 14.92
N ARG A 208 13.53 -7.56 16.03
CA ARG A 208 13.97 -7.25 17.40
C ARG A 208 13.97 -8.53 18.24
N GLY A 209 14.98 -8.70 19.10
CA GLY A 209 15.16 -9.88 19.95
C GLY A 209 15.75 -11.12 19.26
N ASN A 210 15.96 -12.18 20.04
CA ASN A 210 16.33 -13.54 19.61
C ASN A 210 17.58 -13.65 18.71
N GLY A 211 18.58 -12.76 18.91
CA GLY A 211 19.84 -12.78 18.16
C GLY A 211 19.74 -12.32 16.70
N ASN A 212 18.59 -11.82 16.26
CA ASN A 212 18.36 -11.25 14.93
C ASN A 212 18.13 -9.73 14.98
N GLU A 213 18.54 -9.08 16.08
CA GLU A 213 18.36 -7.65 16.30
C GLU A 213 18.99 -6.84 15.17
N GLY A 214 18.19 -5.97 14.55
CA GLY A 214 18.63 -5.10 13.46
C GLY A 214 18.64 -5.75 12.08
N ARG A 215 18.26 -7.04 11.95
CA ARG A 215 18.01 -7.62 10.62
C ARG A 215 16.84 -6.90 9.97
N ILE A 216 17.00 -6.53 8.70
CA ILE A 216 15.95 -5.91 7.88
C ILE A 216 15.55 -6.90 6.79
N GLN A 217 14.25 -7.13 6.64
CA GLN A 217 13.69 -7.90 5.53
C GLN A 217 12.76 -7.00 4.73
N THR A 218 13.00 -6.86 3.43
CA THR A 218 12.04 -6.20 2.55
C THR A 218 10.85 -7.12 2.31
N GLU A 219 9.66 -6.64 2.65
CA GLU A 219 8.38 -7.33 2.47
C GLU A 219 7.73 -6.94 1.14
N ALA A 220 7.93 -5.71 0.70
CA ALA A 220 7.40 -5.18 -0.55
C ALA A 220 8.30 -4.06 -1.06
N ASP A 221 8.50 -4.00 -2.37
CA ASP A 221 9.22 -2.91 -3.03
C ASP A 221 8.55 -2.69 -4.38
N HIS A 222 7.70 -1.68 -4.44
CA HIS A 222 6.80 -1.45 -5.54
C HIS A 222 6.90 -0.01 -6.05
N THR A 223 6.73 0.13 -7.35
CA THR A 223 6.56 1.42 -8.01
C THR A 223 5.18 1.47 -8.64
N VAL A 224 4.41 2.52 -8.35
CA VAL A 224 3.05 2.68 -8.84
C VAL A 224 2.94 3.92 -9.73
N SER A 225 2.29 3.79 -10.88
CA SER A 225 1.98 4.90 -11.80
C SER A 225 0.69 4.66 -12.58
N THR A 226 0.09 5.72 -13.10
CA THR A 226 -1.03 5.62 -14.05
C THR A 226 -0.50 5.31 -15.45
N ILE A 227 -1.20 4.45 -16.19
CA ILE A 227 -0.91 4.20 -17.61
C ILE A 227 -2.10 4.55 -18.49
N GLY A 228 -1.82 5.08 -19.69
CA GLY A 228 -2.85 5.57 -20.60
C GLY A 228 -3.44 6.90 -20.15
N ASN A 229 -4.76 6.98 -20.08
CA ASN A 229 -5.48 8.18 -19.64
C ASN A 229 -5.40 8.35 -18.12
N ASN A 230 -5.65 9.58 -17.64
CA ASN A 230 -5.84 9.82 -16.21
C ASN A 230 -7.01 8.96 -15.68
N MET A 231 -6.93 8.61 -14.40
CA MET A 231 -8.05 7.97 -13.72
C MET A 231 -9.16 8.99 -13.50
N GLU A 232 -10.38 8.62 -13.81
CA GLU A 232 -11.56 9.42 -13.58
C GLU A 232 -12.09 9.15 -12.17
N VAL A 233 -12.34 10.23 -11.41
CA VAL A 233 -13.01 10.16 -10.13
C VAL A 233 -14.27 11.03 -10.19
N VAL A 234 -15.41 10.37 -10.26
CA VAL A 234 -16.72 11.02 -10.30
C VAL A 234 -17.27 11.14 -8.88
N ALA A 235 -17.60 12.35 -8.45
CA ALA A 235 -18.25 12.58 -7.17
C ALA A 235 -19.78 12.61 -7.35
N VAL A 236 -20.49 11.75 -6.62
CA VAL A 236 -21.95 11.68 -6.62
C VAL A 236 -22.44 11.63 -5.19
N ASN A 237 -23.09 12.70 -4.71
CA ASN A 237 -23.63 12.78 -3.34
C ASN A 237 -22.60 12.46 -2.24
N GLY A 238 -21.34 12.88 -2.43
CA GLY A 238 -20.24 12.59 -1.50
C GLY A 238 -19.64 11.19 -1.65
N THR A 239 -20.20 10.32 -2.48
CA THR A 239 -19.54 9.08 -2.91
C THR A 239 -18.58 9.38 -4.06
N ARG A 240 -17.44 8.70 -4.11
CA ARG A 240 -16.50 8.80 -5.23
C ARG A 240 -16.46 7.48 -5.98
N VAL A 241 -16.65 7.52 -7.29
CA VAL A 241 -16.54 6.37 -8.18
C VAL A 241 -15.29 6.53 -9.03
N VAL A 242 -14.42 5.52 -8.98
CA VAL A 242 -13.09 5.55 -9.61
C VAL A 242 -13.04 4.58 -10.77
N ASN A 243 -12.62 5.10 -11.92
CA ASN A 243 -12.36 4.34 -13.14
C ASN A 243 -10.98 4.67 -13.68
N GLY A 244 -10.26 3.68 -14.22
CA GLY A 244 -8.98 3.90 -14.87
C GLY A 244 -7.96 2.80 -14.60
N THR A 245 -6.71 3.03 -15.00
CA THR A 245 -5.68 1.99 -14.97
C THR A 245 -4.41 2.48 -14.31
N VAL A 246 -3.86 1.66 -13.41
CA VAL A 246 -2.55 1.86 -12.83
C VAL A 246 -1.66 0.66 -13.11
N GLN A 247 -0.37 0.92 -13.23
CA GLN A 247 0.68 -0.06 -13.31
C GLN A 247 1.41 -0.12 -11.97
N VAL A 248 1.69 -1.33 -11.51
CA VAL A 248 2.49 -1.62 -10.32
C VAL A 248 3.67 -2.48 -10.76
N GLN A 249 4.89 -1.97 -10.63
CA GLN A 249 6.11 -2.72 -10.87
C GLN A 249 6.63 -3.26 -9.54
N HIS A 250 6.78 -4.58 -9.42
CA HIS A 250 7.43 -5.19 -8.26
C HIS A 250 8.94 -5.24 -8.48
N ASN A 251 9.70 -4.40 -7.77
CA ASN A 251 11.11 -4.15 -8.05
C ASN A 251 12.02 -5.35 -7.71
N LEU A 252 11.67 -6.13 -6.68
CA LEU A 252 12.43 -7.34 -6.32
C LEU A 252 12.14 -8.52 -7.23
N GLU A 253 10.86 -8.87 -7.39
CA GLU A 253 10.46 -10.05 -8.16
C GLU A 253 10.47 -9.82 -9.67
N LYS A 254 10.52 -8.56 -10.13
CA LYS A 254 10.60 -8.18 -11.56
C LYS A 254 9.39 -8.66 -12.36
N TYR A 255 8.20 -8.31 -11.87
CA TYR A 255 6.95 -8.44 -12.61
C TYR A 255 6.17 -7.13 -12.56
N THR A 256 5.28 -6.96 -13.52
CA THR A 256 4.37 -5.81 -13.61
C THR A 256 2.93 -6.27 -13.50
N GLY A 257 2.17 -5.67 -12.59
CA GLY A 257 0.72 -5.79 -12.52
C GLY A 257 0.05 -4.58 -13.14
N THR A 258 -0.81 -4.79 -14.13
CA THR A 258 -1.67 -3.74 -14.70
C THR A 258 -3.06 -3.87 -14.12
N SER A 259 -3.43 -2.95 -13.24
CA SER A 259 -4.67 -2.95 -12.46
C SER A 259 -5.68 -1.99 -13.06
N VAL A 260 -6.80 -2.52 -13.53
CA VAL A 260 -7.94 -1.77 -14.07
C VAL A 260 -9.01 -1.64 -12.98
N PHE A 261 -9.34 -0.40 -12.63
CA PHE A 261 -10.41 -0.02 -11.71
C PHE A 261 -11.68 0.17 -12.52
N SER A 262 -12.73 -0.58 -12.17
CA SER A 262 -14.06 -0.50 -12.79
C SER A 262 -15.09 -0.25 -11.70
N ASP A 263 -15.68 0.93 -11.74
CA ASP A 263 -16.73 1.41 -10.84
C ASP A 263 -16.36 1.20 -9.36
N VAL A 264 -15.11 1.50 -9.00
CA VAL A 264 -14.61 1.32 -7.63
C VAL A 264 -15.11 2.45 -6.76
N VAL A 265 -15.92 2.13 -5.76
CA VAL A 265 -16.67 3.12 -4.98
C VAL A 265 -16.04 3.34 -3.62
N TYR A 266 -15.86 4.61 -3.26
CA TYR A 266 -15.44 5.08 -1.95
C TYR A 266 -16.57 5.90 -1.32
N SER A 267 -17.04 5.49 -0.15
CA SER A 267 -18.11 6.18 0.57
C SER A 267 -17.55 7.11 1.65
N ASN A 268 -18.08 8.33 1.72
CA ASN A 268 -17.72 9.26 2.80
C ASN A 268 -18.45 8.94 4.12
N THR A 269 -19.40 7.99 4.14
CA THR A 269 -20.31 7.79 5.28
C THR A 269 -19.71 6.99 6.45
N LYS A 270 -18.72 6.13 6.19
CA LYS A 270 -18.15 5.23 7.21
C LYS A 270 -16.78 5.67 7.76
N GLY A 271 -16.26 6.82 7.33
CA GLY A 271 -14.88 7.21 7.63
C GLY A 271 -13.87 6.16 7.12
N CYS A 272 -14.20 5.52 6.00
CA CYS A 272 -13.42 4.47 5.38
C CYS A 272 -12.55 5.06 4.27
N CYS A 273 -11.25 4.76 4.30
CA CYS A 273 -10.35 5.18 3.24
C CYS A 273 -10.26 4.19 2.08
N LEU A 274 -10.84 2.99 2.22
CA LEU A 274 -10.76 1.90 1.26
C LEU A 274 -12.02 1.78 0.40
N PRO A 275 -11.97 1.03 -0.71
CA PRO A 275 -13.18 0.77 -1.49
C PRO A 275 -14.25 0.00 -0.72
N GLU A 276 -15.50 0.29 -1.05
CA GLU A 276 -16.66 -0.44 -0.55
C GLU A 276 -17.28 -1.31 -1.65
N SER A 277 -17.29 -0.88 -2.91
CA SER A 277 -17.81 -1.71 -4.02
C SER A 277 -16.99 -1.53 -5.31
N GLY A 278 -17.32 -2.32 -6.33
CA GLY A 278 -16.65 -2.32 -7.62
C GLY A 278 -15.63 -3.42 -7.78
N THR A 279 -14.82 -3.34 -8.83
CA THR A 279 -13.84 -4.38 -9.16
C THR A 279 -12.50 -3.79 -9.58
N VAL A 280 -11.42 -4.38 -9.09
CA VAL A 280 -10.06 -4.15 -9.59
C VAL A 280 -9.56 -5.45 -10.23
N THR A 281 -9.27 -5.42 -11.53
CA THR A 281 -8.71 -6.56 -12.26
C THR A 281 -7.24 -6.30 -12.57
N THR A 282 -6.36 -7.19 -12.14
CA THR A 282 -4.92 -7.03 -12.32
C THR A 282 -4.36 -8.14 -13.20
N THR A 283 -3.76 -7.75 -14.32
CA THR A 283 -3.06 -8.66 -15.24
C THR A 283 -1.56 -8.55 -15.04
N PHE A 284 -0.90 -9.69 -14.87
CA PHE A 284 0.53 -9.78 -14.58
C PHE A 284 1.35 -10.10 -15.84
N THR A 285 2.51 -9.47 -15.95
CA THR A 285 3.57 -9.76 -16.94
C THR A 285 4.95 -9.82 -16.28
N GLY A 286 5.94 -10.41 -16.93
CA GLY A 286 7.30 -10.57 -16.39
C GLY A 286 7.49 -11.92 -15.69
N SER A 287 8.06 -11.92 -14.49
CA SER A 287 8.31 -13.16 -13.72
C SER A 287 7.04 -13.82 -13.17
N ARG A 288 5.92 -13.08 -13.11
CA ARG A 288 4.58 -13.58 -12.81
C ARG A 288 3.65 -13.32 -14.01
N THR A 289 2.69 -14.22 -14.23
CA THR A 289 1.70 -14.10 -15.32
C THR A 289 0.31 -14.52 -14.86
N GLY A 290 -0.71 -14.14 -15.63
CA GLY A 290 -2.11 -14.45 -15.33
C GLY A 290 -2.88 -13.21 -14.86
N THR A 291 -4.10 -13.43 -14.37
CA THR A 291 -4.99 -12.35 -13.94
C THR A 291 -5.58 -12.68 -12.58
N GLU A 292 -5.65 -11.68 -11.70
CA GLU A 292 -6.42 -11.73 -10.47
C GLU A 292 -7.49 -10.63 -10.46
N ALA A 293 -8.51 -10.78 -9.63
CA ALA A 293 -9.55 -9.77 -9.46
C ALA A 293 -9.94 -9.60 -7.99
N LEU A 294 -9.96 -8.36 -7.52
CA LEU A 294 -10.57 -7.96 -6.25
C LEU A 294 -11.99 -7.47 -6.51
N THR A 295 -12.98 -8.10 -5.90
CA THR A 295 -14.38 -7.66 -5.96
C THR A 295 -14.84 -7.20 -4.58
N PHE A 296 -15.21 -5.93 -4.45
CA PHE A 296 -15.62 -5.34 -3.16
C PHE A 296 -17.14 -5.51 -2.93
N SER A 297 -17.51 -5.94 -1.72
CA SER A 297 -18.88 -6.41 -1.41
C SER A 297 -19.76 -5.42 -0.63
N GLY A 298 -19.24 -4.27 -0.21
CA GLY A 298 -19.97 -3.17 0.46
C GLY A 298 -20.27 -3.39 1.94
N THR A 299 -20.04 -4.61 2.44
CA THR A 299 -20.36 -5.01 3.81
C THR A 299 -19.45 -4.34 4.82
N GLU A 300 -18.13 -4.34 4.58
CA GLU A 300 -17.13 -3.72 5.46
C GLU A 300 -16.13 -2.89 4.65
N CYS A 301 -15.46 -1.95 5.32
CA CYS A 301 -14.44 -1.09 4.70
C CYS A 301 -13.30 -1.95 4.13
N GLY A 302 -13.10 -1.92 2.81
CA GLY A 302 -12.03 -2.69 2.16
C GLY A 302 -12.26 -4.21 2.13
N SER A 303 -13.44 -4.71 2.48
CA SER A 303 -13.75 -6.14 2.34
C SER A 303 -13.88 -6.49 0.86
N ALA A 304 -13.08 -7.44 0.41
CA ALA A 304 -13.01 -7.89 -0.97
C ALA A 304 -12.97 -9.41 -1.05
N ASN A 305 -13.43 -9.95 -2.17
CA ASN A 305 -13.14 -11.31 -2.57
C ASN A 305 -12.05 -11.27 -3.66
N LEU A 306 -10.90 -11.88 -3.36
CA LEU A 306 -9.80 -12.08 -4.29
C LEU A 306 -10.04 -13.37 -5.06
N LYS A 307 -10.23 -13.24 -6.38
CA LYS A 307 -10.08 -14.34 -7.32
C LYS A 307 -8.62 -14.38 -7.78
N ASP A 308 -7.87 -15.36 -7.32
CA ASP A 308 -6.45 -15.49 -7.67
C ASP A 308 -6.24 -15.96 -9.12
N GLN A 309 -4.97 -16.04 -9.52
CA GLN A 309 -4.55 -16.47 -10.87
C GLN A 309 -4.99 -17.90 -11.24
N LYS A 310 -5.35 -18.73 -10.25
CA LYS A 310 -5.86 -20.10 -10.43
C LYS A 310 -7.39 -20.15 -10.42
N GLY A 311 -8.04 -19.01 -10.23
CA GLY A 311 -9.49 -18.88 -10.12
C GLY A 311 -10.03 -19.23 -8.74
N ALA A 312 -9.18 -19.47 -7.73
CA ALA A 312 -9.64 -19.71 -6.37
C ALA A 312 -10.08 -18.39 -5.74
N LEU A 313 -11.18 -18.46 -4.97
CA LEU A 313 -11.73 -17.31 -4.25
C LEU A 313 -11.20 -17.29 -2.82
N LYS A 314 -10.76 -16.13 -2.36
CA LYS A 314 -10.31 -15.89 -0.99
C LYS A 314 -10.94 -14.60 -0.48
N ASP A 315 -11.49 -14.64 0.72
CA ASP A 315 -11.92 -13.41 1.38
C ASP A 315 -10.69 -12.65 1.89
N LEU A 316 -10.68 -11.35 1.63
CA LEU A 316 -9.59 -10.44 1.96
C LEU A 316 -10.18 -9.19 2.60
N ILE A 317 -9.53 -8.73 3.67
CA ILE A 317 -9.80 -7.40 4.21
C ILE A 317 -8.58 -6.56 3.90
N LEU A 318 -8.75 -5.56 3.03
CA LEU A 318 -7.70 -4.61 2.77
C LEU A 318 -7.43 -3.83 4.06
N THR A 319 -6.16 -3.66 4.36
CA THR A 319 -5.74 -2.93 5.54
C THR A 319 -4.87 -1.74 5.20
N ARG A 320 -4.65 -1.46 3.90
CA ARG A 320 -3.67 -0.50 3.42
C ARG A 320 -4.25 0.64 2.58
N CYS A 321 -3.95 1.87 2.98
CA CYS A 321 -4.24 3.08 2.23
C CYS A 321 -3.04 4.01 2.40
N PHE A 322 -2.47 4.52 1.31
CA PHE A 322 -1.23 5.32 1.31
C PHE A 322 -1.48 6.74 0.82
#